data_AF-A0A2W6TZJ0-F1
#
_entry.id   AF-A0A2W6TZJ0-F1
#
_cell.length_a   1.000
_cell.length_b   1.000
_cell.length_c   1.000
_cell.angle_alpha   90.00
_cell.angle_beta   90.00
_cell.angle_gamma   90.00
#
_symmetry.space_group_name_H-M   'P 1'
#
loop_
_entity.id
_entity.type
_entity.pdbx_description
1 polymer ?
#
loop_
_entity_poly.entity_id
_entity_poly.type
_entity_poly.pdbx_seq_one_letter_code
_entity_poly.pdbx_strand_id
1 'polypeptide(L)'
;MFTGLALMAATAGVLAQPPKVEATPEQMLAQIEASNAARLQLGRELAASGQPRKLYAAWLLAPMSLDLARGKTSYSPEADTWLMRAIRTGSEDPVIAAAAITRCIRVDECNVEQARVTLVAKDANDAGSQLLLMRLAEQRKDPIETERAWQRVAKASRYRDPAATLIGVMDVATRDYPWPLTDPVQAAEWQRQNNGNYLEQVRTVALFSIAAVHFSEDLRQVMETCPKSVSDTVKRDQCRHLFNVMASSSSLLIASYGVSRMADLEQGPAQAPWLVRKRELQWISTEATDILGDETSKATKVSPTEYTRWLAELGELPAMRRLLAAYGVPVAPPVDWQPRLVTP
;
A
#
# COMPACT_ATOMS: atom_id res chain seq x y z
N MET A 1 -7.50 -12.92 4.23
CA MET A 1 -6.28 -12.25 4.76
C MET A 1 -6.03 -10.94 4.01
N PHE A 2 -6.92 -9.96 4.16
CA PHE A 2 -6.75 -8.60 3.62
C PHE A 2 -6.64 -7.55 4.73
N THR A 3 -6.44 -7.98 5.98
CA THR A 3 -6.89 -7.25 7.16
C THR A 3 -6.05 -6.05 7.58
N GLY A 4 -4.77 -5.89 7.23
CA GLY A 4 -4.01 -4.70 7.68
C GLY A 4 -4.52 -3.38 7.05
N LEU A 5 -4.39 -3.28 5.73
CA LEU A 5 -4.85 -2.12 4.95
C LEU A 5 -6.36 -2.08 4.75
N ALA A 6 -7.01 -3.25 4.53
CA ALA A 6 -8.46 -3.27 4.37
C ALA A 6 -9.19 -3.06 5.69
N LEU A 7 -8.61 -3.41 6.86
CA LEU A 7 -9.24 -3.04 8.13
C LEU A 7 -8.96 -1.58 8.45
N MET A 8 -7.80 -0.97 8.18
CA MET A 8 -7.65 0.49 8.30
C MET A 8 -8.58 1.27 7.36
N ALA A 9 -8.87 0.74 6.15
CA ALA A 9 -9.83 1.32 5.21
C ALA A 9 -11.30 0.97 5.51
N ALA A 10 -11.58 -0.18 6.14
CA ALA A 10 -12.93 -0.57 6.57
C ALA A 10 -13.29 0.06 7.92
N THR A 11 -12.32 0.17 8.82
CA THR A 11 -12.42 0.99 10.02
C THR A 11 -12.47 2.44 9.59
N ALA A 12 -11.75 2.95 8.58
CA ALA A 12 -11.95 4.33 8.08
C ALA A 12 -13.40 4.72 7.76
N GLY A 13 -14.17 3.79 7.18
CA GLY A 13 -15.60 3.99 6.91
C GLY A 13 -16.48 3.99 8.17
N VAL A 14 -15.97 3.43 9.28
CA VAL A 14 -16.63 3.30 10.59
C VAL A 14 -16.06 4.28 11.64
N LEU A 15 -14.80 4.70 11.51
CA LEU A 15 -13.97 5.48 12.45
C LEU A 15 -14.34 6.97 12.50
N ALA A 16 -15.38 7.34 11.78
CA ALA A 16 -15.98 8.67 11.85
C ALA A 16 -17.34 8.64 12.57
N GLN A 17 -17.90 7.46 12.89
CA GLN A 17 -19.26 7.35 13.41
C GLN A 17 -19.26 7.06 14.91
N PRO A 18 -19.45 8.07 15.80
CA PRO A 18 -20.18 7.79 17.03
C PRO A 18 -21.55 7.21 16.66
N PRO A 19 -22.21 6.43 17.52
CA PRO A 19 -23.51 5.85 17.20
C PRO A 19 -24.49 6.98 16.93
N LYS A 20 -24.75 7.25 15.65
CA LYS A 20 -25.65 8.29 15.16
C LYS A 20 -26.81 7.61 14.46
N VAL A 21 -27.99 8.22 14.66
CA VAL A 21 -29.18 8.11 13.81
C VAL A 21 -28.71 7.86 12.37
N GLU A 22 -29.12 6.72 11.78
CA GLU A 22 -28.70 6.32 10.44
C GLU A 22 -28.85 7.49 9.47
N ALA A 23 -27.71 7.99 8.99
CA ALA A 23 -27.69 9.00 7.95
C ALA A 23 -28.45 8.42 6.75
N THR A 24 -29.37 9.21 6.19
CA THR A 24 -30.08 8.79 4.99
C THR A 24 -29.08 8.55 3.85
N PRO A 25 -29.37 7.64 2.90
CA PRO A 25 -28.51 7.43 1.73
C PRO A 25 -28.17 8.72 0.97
N GLU A 26 -29.12 9.66 0.91
CA GLU A 26 -28.94 10.98 0.30
C GLU A 26 -27.91 11.83 1.05
N GLN A 27 -27.93 11.81 2.39
CA GLN A 27 -26.95 12.52 3.22
C GLN A 27 -25.55 11.92 3.08
N MET A 28 -25.44 10.58 3.02
CA MET A 28 -24.16 9.90 2.80
C MET A 28 -23.59 10.25 1.42
N LEU A 29 -24.42 10.26 0.38
CA LEU A 29 -24.00 10.62 -0.97
C LEU A 29 -23.49 12.07 -1.03
N ALA A 30 -24.23 13.02 -0.45
CA ALA A 30 -23.82 14.42 -0.40
C ALA A 30 -22.48 14.61 0.34
N GLN A 31 -22.24 13.84 1.41
CA GLN A 31 -20.97 13.88 2.15
C GLN A 31 -19.80 13.32 1.32
N ILE A 32 -20.03 12.22 0.58
CA ILE A 32 -19.04 11.65 -0.35
C ILE A 32 -18.71 12.65 -1.45
N GLU A 33 -19.72 13.30 -2.04
CA GLU A 33 -19.54 14.31 -3.09
C GLU A 33 -18.75 15.52 -2.58
N ALA A 34 -19.09 16.04 -1.40
CA ALA A 34 -18.35 17.14 -0.77
C ALA A 34 -16.88 16.77 -0.50
N SER A 35 -16.63 15.57 0.01
CA SER A 35 -15.28 15.05 0.24
C SER A 35 -14.50 14.88 -1.07
N ASN A 36 -15.14 14.36 -2.11
CA ASN A 36 -14.54 14.22 -3.44
C ASN A 36 -14.19 15.58 -4.05
N ALA A 37 -15.08 16.56 -3.95
CA ALA A 37 -14.84 17.91 -4.44
C ALA A 37 -13.67 18.58 -3.71
N ALA A 38 -13.60 18.42 -2.39
CA ALA A 38 -12.54 18.99 -1.59
C ALA A 38 -11.18 18.34 -1.85
N ARG A 39 -11.13 17.01 -2.02
CA ARG A 39 -9.91 16.30 -2.44
C ARG A 39 -9.45 16.70 -3.83
N LEU A 40 -10.38 16.90 -4.76
CA LEU A 40 -10.06 17.38 -6.10
C LEU A 40 -9.46 18.80 -6.06
N GLN A 41 -10.01 19.68 -5.21
CA GLN A 41 -9.47 21.02 -4.99
C GLN A 41 -8.06 20.99 -4.39
N LEU A 42 -7.82 20.16 -3.37
CA LEU A 42 -6.46 19.92 -2.85
C LEU A 42 -5.52 19.40 -3.95
N GLY A 43 -5.99 18.49 -4.80
CA GLY A 43 -5.25 18.00 -5.96
C GLY A 43 -4.82 19.14 -6.90
N ARG A 44 -5.71 20.11 -7.18
CA ARG A 44 -5.38 21.30 -7.99
C ARG A 44 -4.29 22.14 -7.37
N GLU A 45 -4.35 22.37 -6.05
CA GLU A 45 -3.35 23.14 -5.32
C GLU A 45 -1.97 22.47 -5.32
N LEU A 46 -1.94 21.14 -5.17
CA LEU A 46 -0.71 20.36 -5.30
C LEU A 46 -0.15 20.42 -6.73
N ALA A 47 -1.02 20.23 -7.73
CA ALA A 47 -0.66 20.23 -9.13
C ALA A 47 -0.16 21.59 -9.64
N ALA A 48 -0.61 22.69 -9.03
CA ALA A 48 -0.18 24.04 -9.35
C ALA A 48 1.32 24.26 -9.14
N SER A 49 1.95 23.53 -8.21
CA SER A 49 3.39 23.60 -7.96
C SER A 49 4.26 23.13 -9.15
N GLY A 50 3.69 22.32 -10.05
CA GLY A 50 4.43 21.70 -11.16
C GLY A 50 5.48 20.66 -10.74
N GLN A 51 5.69 20.42 -9.45
CA GLN A 51 6.67 19.44 -8.97
C GLN A 51 6.20 18.02 -9.29
N PRO A 52 7.03 17.13 -9.86
CA PRO A 52 6.58 15.81 -10.31
C PRO A 52 5.94 14.95 -9.22
N ARG A 53 6.51 14.94 -8.01
CA ARG A 53 5.96 14.20 -6.85
C ARG A 53 4.61 14.76 -6.39
N LYS A 54 4.43 16.08 -6.41
CA LYS A 54 3.14 16.72 -6.06
C LYS A 54 2.07 16.50 -7.13
N LEU A 55 2.45 16.52 -8.42
CA LEU A 55 1.56 16.12 -9.52
C LEU A 55 1.12 14.65 -9.39
N TYR A 56 2.05 13.76 -9.02
CA TYR A 56 1.72 12.35 -8.79
C TYR A 56 0.81 12.16 -7.57
N ALA A 57 1.08 12.87 -6.46
CA ALA A 57 0.21 12.88 -5.28
C ALA A 57 -1.19 13.44 -5.60
N ALA A 58 -1.28 14.50 -6.41
CA ALA A 58 -2.56 15.05 -6.85
C ALA A 58 -3.41 14.02 -7.60
N TRP A 59 -2.78 13.23 -8.49
CA TRP A 59 -3.47 12.13 -9.17
C TRP A 59 -3.93 11.04 -8.20
N LEU A 60 -3.07 10.59 -7.27
CA LEU A 60 -3.46 9.60 -6.25
C LEU A 60 -4.65 10.05 -5.40
N LEU A 61 -4.66 11.32 -5.00
CA LEU A 61 -5.69 11.91 -4.13
C LEU A 61 -7.03 12.14 -4.85
N ALA A 62 -7.00 12.24 -6.18
CA ALA A 62 -8.19 12.51 -6.98
C ALA A 62 -9.24 11.40 -6.78
N PRO A 63 -10.53 11.75 -6.66
CA PRO A 63 -11.59 10.76 -6.58
C PRO A 63 -11.69 9.98 -7.89
N MET A 64 -11.85 8.66 -7.78
CA MET A 64 -12.21 7.83 -8.93
C MET A 64 -13.73 7.74 -9.06
N SER A 65 -14.23 7.81 -10.28
CA SER A 65 -15.62 7.50 -10.62
C SER A 65 -15.79 6.00 -10.88
N LEU A 66 -16.87 5.41 -10.35
CA LEU A 66 -17.28 4.05 -10.67
C LEU A 66 -18.30 4.09 -11.81
N ASP A 67 -17.92 3.54 -12.96
CA ASP A 67 -18.86 3.21 -14.04
C ASP A 67 -19.57 1.91 -13.67
N LEU A 68 -20.79 2.03 -13.13
CA LEU A 68 -21.62 0.89 -12.70
C LEU A 68 -21.98 -0.04 -13.87
N ALA A 69 -22.13 0.48 -15.08
CA ALA A 69 -22.49 -0.32 -16.25
C ALA A 69 -21.32 -1.20 -16.70
N ARG A 70 -20.08 -0.75 -16.48
CA ARG A 70 -18.87 -1.49 -16.87
C ARG A 70 -18.15 -2.13 -15.69
N GLY A 71 -18.57 -1.86 -14.46
CA GLY A 71 -17.89 -2.30 -13.24
C GLY A 71 -16.44 -1.79 -13.15
N LYS A 72 -16.15 -0.61 -13.73
CA LYS A 72 -14.79 -0.06 -13.83
C LYS A 72 -14.65 1.25 -13.08
N THR A 73 -13.57 1.40 -12.34
CA THR A 73 -13.17 2.68 -11.77
C THR A 73 -12.24 3.42 -12.73
N SER A 74 -12.37 4.74 -12.80
CA SER A 74 -11.52 5.60 -13.62
C SER A 74 -11.31 6.96 -12.97
N TYR A 75 -10.21 7.60 -13.31
CA TYR A 75 -9.92 8.97 -12.91
C TYR A 75 -10.62 9.97 -13.83
N SER A 76 -10.84 11.19 -13.33
CA SER A 76 -11.28 12.28 -14.19
C SER A 76 -10.19 12.64 -15.22
N PRO A 77 -10.55 13.21 -16.39
CA PRO A 77 -9.57 13.67 -17.36
C PRO A 77 -8.58 14.68 -16.76
N GLU A 78 -9.03 15.55 -15.85
CA GLU A 78 -8.19 16.49 -15.13
C GLU A 78 -7.09 15.78 -14.34
N ALA A 79 -7.45 14.78 -13.54
CA ALA A 79 -6.49 14.00 -12.75
C ALA A 79 -5.51 13.22 -13.63
N ASP A 80 -5.98 12.65 -14.74
CA ASP A 80 -5.11 12.00 -15.72
C ASP A 80 -4.08 12.96 -16.32
N THR A 81 -4.43 14.25 -16.52
CA THR A 81 -3.44 15.25 -16.97
C THR A 81 -2.33 15.46 -15.94
N TRP A 82 -2.62 15.39 -14.64
CA TRP A 82 -1.61 15.53 -13.59
C TRP A 82 -0.63 14.35 -13.61
N LEU A 83 -1.13 13.12 -13.73
CA LEU A 83 -0.28 11.93 -13.88
C LEU A 83 0.60 12.03 -15.13
N MET A 84 0.03 12.40 -16.28
CA MET A 84 0.79 12.52 -17.52
C MET A 84 1.87 13.60 -17.43
N ARG A 85 1.60 14.71 -16.74
CA ARG A 85 2.62 15.73 -16.45
C ARG A 85 3.69 15.19 -15.51
N ALA A 86 3.32 14.51 -14.43
CA ALA A 86 4.26 13.88 -13.50
C ALA A 86 5.21 12.91 -14.22
N ILE A 87 4.67 12.04 -15.07
CA ILE A 87 5.44 11.09 -15.88
C ILE A 87 6.40 11.85 -16.80
N ARG A 88 5.91 12.85 -17.54
CA ARG A 88 6.72 13.62 -18.49
C ARG A 88 7.90 14.34 -17.84
N THR A 89 7.71 14.89 -16.64
CA THR A 89 8.73 15.72 -15.97
C THR A 89 9.49 14.98 -14.86
N GLY A 90 9.10 13.75 -14.53
CA GLY A 90 9.57 13.05 -13.33
C GLY A 90 9.93 11.59 -13.50
N SER A 91 9.99 11.05 -14.73
CA SER A 91 10.31 9.63 -14.94
C SER A 91 11.71 9.19 -14.47
N GLU A 92 12.58 10.11 -14.03
CA GLU A 92 13.85 9.78 -13.38
C GLU A 92 13.71 9.36 -11.91
N ASP A 93 12.53 9.57 -11.33
CA ASP A 93 12.16 9.10 -10.01
C ASP A 93 11.60 7.67 -10.11
N PRO A 94 12.13 6.67 -9.37
CA PRO A 94 11.65 5.29 -9.46
C PRO A 94 10.15 5.10 -9.21
N VAL A 95 9.55 5.90 -8.32
CA VAL A 95 8.11 5.76 -8.00
C VAL A 95 7.25 6.26 -9.16
N ILE A 96 7.63 7.38 -9.78
CA ILE A 96 6.93 7.91 -10.95
C ILE A 96 7.19 7.01 -12.18
N ALA A 97 8.41 6.48 -12.32
CA ALA A 97 8.75 5.51 -13.35
C ALA A 97 7.88 4.24 -13.26
N ALA A 98 7.71 3.69 -12.05
CA ALA A 98 6.81 2.56 -11.82
C ALA A 98 5.37 2.90 -12.21
N ALA A 99 4.86 4.08 -11.82
CA ALA A 99 3.53 4.54 -12.21
C ALA A 99 3.35 4.66 -13.73
N ALA A 100 4.39 5.14 -14.44
CA ALA A 100 4.38 5.23 -15.90
C ALA A 100 4.24 3.86 -16.56
N ILE A 101 5.01 2.87 -16.10
CA ILE A 101 4.97 1.50 -16.63
C ILE A 101 3.63 0.83 -16.31
N THR A 102 3.15 0.94 -15.07
CA THR A 102 1.83 0.41 -14.67
C THR A 102 0.71 1.00 -15.54
N ARG A 103 0.77 2.30 -15.85
CA ARG A 103 -0.18 2.93 -16.77
C ARG A 103 -0.09 2.32 -18.18
N CYS A 104 1.10 2.19 -18.76
CA CYS A 104 1.30 1.58 -20.08
C CYS A 104 0.73 0.14 -20.13
N ILE A 105 0.92 -0.64 -19.07
CA ILE A 105 0.35 -1.99 -18.97
C ILE A 105 -1.18 -1.98 -18.94
N ARG A 106 -1.78 -0.99 -18.27
CA ARG A 106 -3.24 -0.92 -18.12
C ARG A 106 -3.98 -0.39 -19.35
N VAL A 107 -3.39 0.56 -20.08
CA VAL A 107 -4.08 1.30 -21.16
C VAL A 107 -3.42 1.20 -22.53
N ASP A 108 -2.34 0.44 -22.66
CA ASP A 108 -1.58 0.21 -23.91
C ASP A 108 -0.96 1.47 -24.55
N GLU A 109 -0.81 2.56 -23.78
CA GLU A 109 -0.11 3.78 -24.20
C GLU A 109 1.34 3.78 -23.67
N CYS A 110 2.30 3.34 -24.51
CA CYS A 110 3.58 2.84 -24.01
C CYS A 110 4.84 3.66 -24.34
N ASN A 111 4.79 4.99 -24.23
CA ASN A 111 6.00 5.81 -24.21
C ASN A 111 6.64 5.84 -22.81
N VAL A 112 7.31 4.73 -22.43
CA VAL A 112 7.84 4.50 -21.08
C VAL A 112 9.33 4.16 -21.05
N GLU A 113 10.10 4.47 -22.10
CA GLU A 113 11.53 4.10 -22.16
C GLU A 113 12.36 4.75 -21.05
N GLN A 114 12.14 6.04 -20.75
CA GLN A 114 12.84 6.70 -19.66
C GLN A 114 12.51 6.06 -18.31
N ALA A 115 11.25 5.67 -18.10
CA ALA A 115 10.83 4.98 -16.89
C ALA A 115 11.48 3.59 -16.78
N ARG A 116 11.52 2.84 -17.89
CA ARG A 116 12.20 1.53 -17.97
C ARG A 116 13.68 1.65 -17.60
N VAL A 117 14.40 2.60 -18.21
CA VAL A 117 15.82 2.86 -17.91
C VAL A 117 16.01 3.22 -16.43
N THR A 118 15.12 4.06 -15.88
CA THR A 118 15.18 4.47 -14.48
C THR A 118 15.01 3.29 -13.52
N LEU A 119 14.03 2.40 -13.74
CA LEU A 119 13.86 1.23 -12.87
C LEU A 119 15.02 0.24 -12.99
N VAL A 120 15.58 0.06 -14.19
CA VAL A 120 16.76 -0.80 -14.38
C VAL A 120 17.98 -0.23 -13.65
N ALA A 121 18.18 1.08 -13.66
CA ALA A 121 19.37 1.71 -13.08
C ALA A 121 19.26 2.02 -11.59
N LYS A 122 18.14 2.61 -11.16
CA LYS A 122 17.94 3.14 -9.81
C LYS A 122 17.17 2.20 -8.88
N ASP A 123 16.50 1.18 -9.41
CA ASP A 123 15.74 0.19 -8.62
C ASP A 123 16.06 -1.26 -9.01
N ALA A 124 17.29 -1.50 -9.48
CA ALA A 124 17.78 -2.82 -9.88
C ALA A 124 17.61 -3.90 -8.81
N ASN A 125 17.75 -3.50 -7.54
CA ASN A 125 17.74 -4.41 -6.39
C ASN A 125 16.34 -4.70 -5.85
N ASP A 126 15.30 -4.05 -6.38
CA ASP A 126 13.92 -4.22 -5.95
C ASP A 126 13.15 -5.21 -6.83
N ALA A 127 12.79 -6.36 -6.26
CA ALA A 127 12.11 -7.44 -6.98
C ALA A 127 10.77 -7.01 -7.57
N GLY A 128 9.99 -6.16 -6.88
CA GLY A 128 8.71 -5.63 -7.38
C GLY A 128 8.90 -4.82 -8.67
N SER A 129 9.87 -3.91 -8.68
CA SER A 129 10.24 -3.14 -9.87
C SER A 129 10.70 -4.02 -11.03
N GLN A 130 11.46 -5.09 -10.76
CA GLN A 130 11.90 -6.01 -11.81
C GLN A 130 10.75 -6.89 -12.33
N LEU A 131 9.80 -7.28 -11.48
CA LEU A 131 8.57 -7.96 -11.91
C LEU A 131 7.69 -7.05 -12.78
N LEU A 132 7.60 -5.76 -12.45
CA LEU A 132 6.89 -4.78 -13.27
C LEU A 132 7.53 -4.63 -14.66
N LEU A 133 8.87 -4.60 -14.72
CA LEU A 133 9.62 -4.60 -15.99
C LEU A 133 9.41 -5.89 -16.79
N MET A 134 9.29 -7.03 -16.11
CA MET A 134 8.97 -8.31 -16.74
C MET A 134 7.58 -8.27 -17.40
N ARG A 135 6.57 -7.75 -16.70
CA ARG A 135 5.21 -7.55 -17.26
C ARG A 135 5.19 -6.62 -18.47
N LEU A 136 5.96 -5.53 -18.42
CA LEU A 136 6.12 -4.63 -19.57
C LEU A 136 6.70 -5.36 -20.78
N ALA A 137 7.72 -6.20 -20.57
CA ALA A 137 8.34 -6.98 -21.64
C ALA A 137 7.37 -8.04 -22.19
N GLU A 138 6.59 -8.71 -21.32
CA GLU A 138 5.55 -9.66 -21.72
C GLU A 138 4.47 -9.00 -22.59
N GLN A 139 3.98 -7.81 -22.20
CA GLN A 139 3.02 -7.04 -22.99
C GLN A 139 3.58 -6.67 -24.37
N ARG A 140 4.86 -6.29 -24.42
CA ARG A 140 5.57 -5.98 -25.66
C ARG A 140 5.96 -7.22 -26.47
N LYS A 141 5.65 -8.42 -25.96
CA LYS A 141 6.02 -9.72 -26.56
C LYS A 141 7.52 -9.84 -26.80
N ASP A 142 8.32 -9.33 -25.87
CA ASP A 142 9.79 -9.39 -25.90
C ASP A 142 10.30 -10.46 -24.92
N PRO A 143 10.46 -11.72 -25.38
CA PRO A 143 10.87 -12.82 -24.50
C PRO A 143 12.31 -12.65 -23.99
N ILE A 144 13.16 -11.91 -24.70
CA ILE A 144 14.55 -11.67 -24.27
C ILE A 144 14.56 -10.73 -23.07
N GLU A 145 13.80 -9.63 -23.13
CA GLU A 145 13.68 -8.73 -22.00
C GLU A 145 12.87 -9.32 -20.85
N THR A 146 11.86 -10.16 -21.11
CA THR A 146 11.16 -10.92 -20.07
C THR A 146 12.14 -11.79 -19.28
N GLU A 147 12.97 -12.59 -19.96
CA GLU A 147 13.97 -13.43 -19.29
C GLU A 147 15.03 -12.58 -18.56
N ARG A 148 15.51 -11.49 -19.17
CA ARG A 148 16.45 -10.58 -18.49
C ARG A 148 15.85 -9.96 -17.23
N ALA A 149 14.59 -9.56 -17.27
CA ALA A 149 13.88 -9.05 -16.10
C ALA A 149 13.76 -10.11 -15.02
N TRP A 150 13.41 -11.35 -15.38
CA TRP A 150 13.37 -12.48 -14.46
C TRP A 150 14.74 -12.76 -13.81
N GLN A 151 15.83 -12.73 -14.58
CA GLN A 151 17.18 -12.88 -14.04
C GLN A 151 17.56 -11.75 -13.08
N ARG A 152 16.99 -10.54 -13.25
CA ARG A 152 17.14 -9.44 -12.26
C ARG A 152 16.29 -9.70 -11.01
N VAL A 153 15.06 -10.20 -11.14
CA VAL A 153 14.24 -10.65 -9.99
C VAL A 153 14.99 -11.69 -9.16
N ALA A 154 15.58 -12.69 -9.81
CA ALA A 154 16.35 -13.74 -9.16
C ALA A 154 17.63 -13.25 -8.43
N LYS A 155 18.06 -12.01 -8.68
CA LYS A 155 19.23 -11.37 -8.06
C LYS A 155 18.87 -10.20 -7.15
N ALA A 156 17.61 -9.80 -7.12
CA ALA A 156 17.13 -8.70 -6.30
C ALA A 156 17.35 -9.02 -4.81
N SER A 157 17.67 -8.01 -4.02
CA SER A 157 17.97 -8.17 -2.60
C SER A 157 16.86 -7.65 -1.68
N ARG A 158 15.86 -6.95 -2.24
CA ARG A 158 14.72 -6.41 -1.47
C ARG A 158 13.41 -6.52 -2.26
N TYR A 159 12.31 -6.45 -1.52
CA TYR A 159 10.98 -6.20 -2.05
C TYR A 159 10.37 -5.05 -1.25
N ARG A 160 10.30 -3.86 -1.84
CA ARG A 160 9.77 -2.66 -1.18
C ARG A 160 8.30 -2.84 -0.83
N ASP A 161 7.86 -2.18 0.23
CA ASP A 161 6.44 -2.01 0.56
C ASP A 161 5.80 -0.95 -0.38
N PRO A 162 4.95 -1.34 -1.34
CA PRO A 162 4.34 -0.39 -2.26
C PRO A 162 3.32 0.52 -1.56
N ALA A 163 2.61 0.04 -0.53
CA ALA A 163 1.64 0.86 0.20
C ALA A 163 2.35 1.97 0.98
N ALA A 164 3.40 1.63 1.74
CA ALA A 164 4.21 2.62 2.46
C ALA A 164 4.83 3.67 1.51
N THR A 165 5.24 3.24 0.31
CA THR A 165 5.78 4.15 -0.71
C THR A 165 4.74 5.19 -1.15
N LEU A 166 3.50 4.77 -1.41
CA LEU A 166 2.42 5.67 -1.81
C LEU A 166 1.97 6.58 -0.66
N ILE A 167 1.87 6.03 0.55
CA ILE A 167 1.58 6.82 1.76
C ILE A 167 2.64 7.90 1.95
N GLY A 168 3.93 7.57 1.82
CA GLY A 168 5.03 8.53 1.95
C GLY A 168 4.98 9.65 0.89
N VAL A 169 4.60 9.33 -0.36
CA VAL A 169 4.38 10.35 -1.40
C VAL A 169 3.29 11.32 -1.01
N MET A 170 2.13 10.82 -0.61
CA MET A 170 0.99 11.66 -0.27
C MET A 170 1.22 12.42 1.04
N ASP A 171 1.88 11.81 2.03
CA ASP A 171 2.20 12.44 3.31
C ASP A 171 3.06 13.68 3.09
N VAL A 172 4.19 13.52 2.38
CA VAL A 172 5.10 14.64 2.07
C VAL A 172 4.41 15.71 1.23
N ALA A 173 3.58 15.32 0.26
CA ALA A 173 2.90 16.29 -0.60
C ALA A 173 1.87 17.13 0.14
N THR A 174 1.17 16.56 1.13
CA THR A 174 0.02 17.17 1.81
C THR A 174 0.35 17.78 3.16
N ARG A 175 1.57 17.58 3.70
CA ARG A 175 1.95 18.03 5.05
C ARG A 175 1.76 19.53 5.28
N ASP A 176 2.02 20.34 4.25
CA ASP A 176 1.94 21.81 4.34
C ASP A 176 0.60 22.37 3.82
N TYR A 177 -0.37 21.50 3.51
CA TYR A 177 -1.67 21.89 2.99
C TYR A 177 -2.75 21.57 4.03
N PRO A 178 -3.70 22.50 4.27
CA PRO A 178 -4.81 22.21 5.17
C PRO A 178 -5.65 21.08 4.58
N TRP A 179 -5.82 19.99 5.34
CA TRP A 179 -6.74 18.95 4.94
C TRP A 179 -8.18 19.48 4.98
N PRO A 180 -9.02 19.21 3.96
CA PRO A 180 -10.34 19.80 3.89
C PRO A 180 -11.26 19.29 5.01
N LEU A 181 -11.90 20.23 5.71
CA LEU A 181 -12.94 19.95 6.70
C LEU A 181 -14.30 19.80 6.01
N THR A 182 -14.80 18.56 5.93
CA THR A 182 -16.08 18.25 5.25
C THR A 182 -17.27 18.19 6.21
N ASP A 183 -17.03 17.95 7.51
CA ASP A 183 -18.07 17.90 8.54
C ASP A 183 -17.57 18.57 9.85
N PRO A 184 -17.91 19.86 10.05
CA PRO A 184 -17.51 20.59 11.26
C PRO A 184 -18.15 20.05 12.55
N VAL A 185 -19.35 19.47 12.47
CA VAL A 185 -20.07 18.95 13.66
C VAL A 185 -19.40 17.68 14.15
N GLN A 186 -19.09 16.77 13.24
CA GLN A 186 -18.33 15.55 13.52
C GLN A 186 -16.92 15.88 14.04
N ALA A 187 -16.25 16.86 13.44
CA ALA A 187 -14.94 17.30 13.90
C ALA A 187 -14.97 17.79 15.36
N ALA A 188 -15.94 18.65 15.70
CA ALA A 188 -16.10 19.18 17.06
C ALA A 188 -16.51 18.09 18.07
N GLU A 189 -17.32 17.12 17.66
CA GLU A 189 -17.67 15.96 18.48
C GLU A 189 -16.46 15.06 18.74
N TRP A 190 -15.72 14.70 17.69
CA TRP A 190 -14.54 13.87 17.80
C TRP A 190 -13.47 14.55 18.66
N GLN A 191 -13.22 15.85 18.49
CA GLN A 191 -12.25 16.61 19.30
C GLN A 191 -12.64 16.71 20.78
N ARG A 192 -13.94 16.72 21.11
CA ARG A 192 -14.39 16.66 22.52
C ARG A 192 -14.16 15.30 23.16
N GLN A 193 -14.24 14.23 22.36
CA GLN A 193 -14.10 12.85 22.83
C GLN A 193 -12.65 12.37 22.81
N ASN A 194 -11.86 12.90 21.89
CA ASN A 194 -10.50 12.49 21.57
C ASN A 194 -9.62 13.73 21.63
N ASN A 195 -8.64 13.75 22.54
CA ASN A 195 -7.70 14.87 22.73
C ASN A 195 -6.68 14.98 21.56
N GLY A 196 -7.14 15.07 20.32
CA GLY A 196 -6.30 15.02 19.11
C GLY A 196 -6.69 15.99 18.00
N ASN A 197 -5.97 15.90 16.88
CA ASN A 197 -6.26 16.68 15.68
C ASN A 197 -7.11 15.85 14.71
N TYR A 198 -8.41 16.16 14.64
CA TYR A 198 -9.37 15.47 13.76
C TYR A 198 -8.95 15.50 12.27
N LEU A 199 -8.48 16.63 11.77
CA LEU A 199 -8.12 16.77 10.36
C LEU A 199 -6.91 15.90 10.00
N GLU A 200 -5.94 15.79 10.89
CA GLU A 200 -4.80 14.88 10.71
C GLU A 200 -5.22 13.41 10.77
N GLN A 201 -6.18 13.05 11.62
CA GLN A 201 -6.75 11.71 11.65
C GLN A 201 -7.43 11.38 10.32
N VAL A 202 -8.31 12.26 9.83
CA VAL A 202 -9.01 12.06 8.55
C VAL A 202 -8.03 12.01 7.38
N ARG A 203 -7.03 12.90 7.36
CA ARG A 203 -5.95 12.89 6.38
C ARG A 203 -5.24 11.55 6.36
N THR A 204 -4.74 11.12 7.52
CA THR A 204 -4.04 9.85 7.69
C THR A 204 -4.88 8.71 7.12
N VAL A 205 -6.10 8.57 7.61
CA VAL A 205 -7.06 7.55 7.18
C VAL A 205 -7.26 7.55 5.66
N ALA A 206 -7.41 8.72 5.04
CA ALA A 206 -7.57 8.84 3.60
C ALA A 206 -6.32 8.36 2.83
N LEU A 207 -5.11 8.68 3.31
CA LEU A 207 -3.87 8.25 2.66
C LEU A 207 -3.75 6.72 2.62
N PHE A 208 -4.06 6.03 3.72
CA PHE A 208 -4.07 4.55 3.75
C PHE A 208 -5.11 3.97 2.81
N SER A 209 -6.33 4.50 2.84
CA SER A 209 -7.43 4.01 2.02
C SER A 209 -7.12 4.13 0.54
N ILE A 210 -6.51 5.25 0.13
CA ILE A 210 -6.05 5.47 -1.24
C ILE A 210 -4.91 4.51 -1.60
N ALA A 211 -3.90 4.35 -0.74
CA ALA A 211 -2.80 3.43 -0.99
C ALA A 211 -3.27 1.98 -1.18
N ALA A 212 -4.28 1.54 -0.42
CA ALA A 212 -4.86 0.20 -0.53
C ALA A 212 -5.45 -0.10 -1.92
N VAL A 213 -6.06 0.90 -2.55
CA VAL A 213 -6.66 0.77 -3.89
C VAL A 213 -5.61 0.50 -4.98
N HIS A 214 -4.38 0.98 -4.79
CA HIS A 214 -3.30 0.87 -5.78
C HIS A 214 -2.38 -0.34 -5.60
N PHE A 215 -2.64 -1.19 -4.61
CA PHE A 215 -1.70 -2.18 -4.08
C PHE A 215 -1.71 -3.56 -4.79
N SER A 216 -2.64 -3.83 -5.73
CA SER A 216 -3.09 -5.20 -6.01
C SER A 216 -2.38 -5.98 -7.14
N GLU A 217 -1.47 -5.40 -7.92
CA GLU A 217 -1.10 -6.01 -9.22
C GLU A 217 0.11 -6.96 -9.19
N ASP A 218 1.08 -6.78 -8.28
CA ASP A 218 2.37 -7.49 -8.38
C ASP A 218 2.30 -8.95 -7.89
N LEU A 219 1.46 -9.25 -6.88
CA LEU A 219 1.35 -10.59 -6.31
C LEU A 219 0.80 -11.63 -7.29
N ARG A 220 -0.07 -11.20 -8.22
CA ARG A 220 -0.60 -12.08 -9.27
C ARG A 220 0.53 -12.59 -10.16
N GLN A 221 1.44 -11.70 -10.57
CA GLN A 221 2.59 -12.07 -11.40
C GLN A 221 3.51 -13.07 -10.69
N VAL A 222 3.74 -12.87 -9.40
CA VAL A 222 4.53 -13.81 -8.59
C VAL A 222 3.89 -15.20 -8.58
N MET A 223 2.56 -15.28 -8.39
CA MET A 223 1.83 -16.54 -8.40
C MET A 223 1.92 -17.27 -9.75
N GLU A 224 1.83 -16.54 -10.85
CA GLU A 224 1.92 -17.07 -12.20
C GLU A 224 3.34 -17.54 -12.55
N THR A 225 4.35 -16.77 -12.13
CA THR A 225 5.76 -17.07 -12.45
C THR A 225 6.33 -18.19 -11.58
N CYS A 226 5.88 -18.27 -10.32
CA CYS A 226 6.35 -19.22 -9.31
C CYS A 226 5.19 -20.08 -8.76
N PRO A 227 4.65 -21.01 -9.57
CA PRO A 227 3.57 -21.90 -9.14
C PRO A 227 4.01 -22.84 -8.00
N LYS A 228 3.05 -23.53 -7.37
CA LYS A 228 3.30 -24.48 -6.26
C LYS A 228 4.29 -25.58 -6.64
N SER A 229 4.24 -26.08 -7.87
CA SER A 229 5.14 -27.11 -8.39
C SER A 229 5.93 -26.55 -9.57
N VAL A 230 7.25 -26.51 -9.43
CA VAL A 230 8.19 -26.13 -10.50
C VAL A 230 9.13 -27.31 -10.72
N SER A 231 9.05 -27.94 -11.90
CA SER A 231 9.87 -29.10 -12.26
C SER A 231 11.34 -28.72 -12.49
N ASP A 232 11.58 -27.58 -13.13
CA ASP A 232 12.90 -27.00 -13.36
C ASP A 232 13.57 -26.59 -12.03
N THR A 233 14.75 -27.13 -11.76
CA THR A 233 15.50 -26.89 -10.51
C THR A 233 16.01 -25.46 -10.41
N VAL A 234 16.52 -24.88 -11.50
CA VAL A 234 17.03 -23.51 -11.52
C VAL A 234 15.89 -22.54 -11.25
N LYS A 235 14.76 -22.71 -11.95
CA LYS A 235 13.59 -21.86 -11.73
C LYS A 235 13.02 -22.01 -10.32
N ARG A 236 13.07 -23.21 -9.75
CA ARG A 236 12.67 -23.46 -8.36
C ARG A 236 13.54 -22.69 -7.37
N ASP A 237 14.87 -22.70 -7.55
CA ASP A 237 15.79 -21.97 -6.70
C ASP A 237 15.61 -20.44 -6.83
N GLN A 238 15.37 -19.95 -8.04
CA GLN A 238 15.05 -18.52 -8.27
C GLN A 238 13.73 -18.11 -7.58
N CYS A 239 12.70 -18.95 -7.66
CA CYS A 239 11.44 -18.73 -6.94
C CYS A 239 11.61 -18.78 -5.43
N ARG A 240 12.42 -19.72 -4.92
CA ARG A 240 12.78 -19.80 -3.49
C ARG A 240 13.48 -18.52 -3.03
N HIS A 241 14.42 -18.02 -3.82
CA HIS A 241 15.09 -16.73 -3.55
C HIS A 241 14.09 -15.57 -3.49
N LEU A 242 13.20 -15.46 -4.49
CA LEU A 242 12.15 -14.43 -4.51
C LEU A 242 11.26 -14.50 -3.26
N PHE A 243 10.80 -15.69 -2.87
CA PHE A 243 9.97 -15.85 -1.66
C PHE A 243 10.72 -15.48 -0.38
N ASN A 244 12.02 -15.77 -0.28
CA ASN A 244 12.87 -15.34 0.82
C ASN A 244 13.03 -13.80 0.88
N VAL A 245 13.21 -13.16 -0.28
CA VAL A 245 13.27 -11.69 -0.39
C VAL A 245 11.93 -11.06 0.00
N MET A 246 10.80 -11.63 -0.46
CA MET A 246 9.46 -11.21 -0.07
C MET A 246 9.21 -11.38 1.43
N ALA A 247 9.62 -12.52 2.01
CA ALA A 247 9.50 -12.80 3.45
C ALA A 247 10.23 -11.77 4.33
N SER A 248 11.23 -11.11 3.77
CA SER A 248 12.03 -10.04 4.40
C SER A 248 11.51 -8.63 4.10
N SER A 249 10.43 -8.50 3.34
CA SER A 249 9.79 -7.21 3.03
C SER A 249 9.32 -6.50 4.31
N SER A 250 9.31 -5.17 4.27
CA SER A 250 8.66 -4.37 5.32
C SER A 250 7.14 -4.37 5.21
N SER A 251 6.54 -4.83 4.11
CA SER A 251 5.08 -4.99 4.00
C SER A 251 4.61 -6.28 4.70
N LEU A 252 3.57 -6.19 5.53
CA LEU A 252 2.97 -7.35 6.19
C LEU A 252 2.41 -8.34 5.18
N LEU A 253 1.71 -7.87 4.13
CA LEU A 253 1.13 -8.77 3.12
C LEU A 253 2.22 -9.52 2.35
N ILE A 254 3.22 -8.79 1.83
CA ILE A 254 4.31 -9.38 1.04
C ILE A 254 5.12 -10.35 1.89
N ALA A 255 5.46 -9.97 3.13
CA ALA A 255 6.17 -10.84 4.06
C ALA A 255 5.37 -12.09 4.41
N SER A 256 4.08 -11.96 4.71
CA SER A 256 3.21 -13.09 5.05
C SER A 256 3.07 -14.07 3.88
N TYR A 257 2.99 -13.53 2.66
CA TYR A 257 2.98 -14.35 1.45
C TYR A 257 4.31 -15.10 1.28
N GLY A 258 5.44 -14.40 1.28
CA GLY A 258 6.76 -15.01 1.13
C GLY A 258 7.05 -16.09 2.17
N VAL A 259 6.76 -15.81 3.44
CA VAL A 259 6.93 -16.76 4.56
C VAL A 259 6.04 -17.99 4.37
N SER A 260 4.78 -17.81 3.96
CA SER A 260 3.89 -18.95 3.71
C SER A 260 4.38 -19.82 2.57
N ARG A 261 4.89 -19.22 1.49
CA ARG A 261 5.48 -19.95 0.36
C ARG A 261 6.74 -20.71 0.76
N MET A 262 7.62 -20.09 1.54
CA MET A 262 8.81 -20.78 2.07
C MET A 262 8.43 -21.94 3.00
N ALA A 263 7.44 -21.75 3.88
CA ALA A 263 6.96 -22.83 4.74
C ALA A 263 6.36 -24.01 3.95
N ASP A 264 5.72 -23.75 2.81
CA ASP A 264 5.18 -24.81 1.93
C ASP A 264 6.29 -25.54 1.14
N LEU A 265 7.38 -24.84 0.81
CA LEU A 265 8.49 -25.39 -0.01
C LEU A 265 9.49 -26.20 0.82
N GLU A 266 9.77 -25.77 2.05
CA GLU A 266 10.72 -26.44 2.93
C GLU A 266 10.10 -27.64 3.64
N GLN A 267 10.92 -28.64 3.95
CA GLN A 267 10.50 -29.83 4.71
C GLN A 267 11.44 -30.09 5.88
N GLY A 268 10.91 -30.75 6.91
CA GLY A 268 11.70 -31.13 8.08
C GLY A 268 12.27 -29.91 8.83
N PRO A 269 13.51 -29.98 9.34
CA PRO A 269 14.10 -28.92 10.16
C PRO A 269 14.20 -27.55 9.45
N ALA A 270 14.33 -27.53 8.12
CA ALA A 270 14.41 -26.29 7.33
C ALA A 270 13.08 -25.51 7.31
N GLN A 271 11.95 -26.17 7.59
CA GLN A 271 10.63 -25.55 7.64
C GLN A 271 10.40 -24.76 8.94
N ALA A 272 11.01 -25.19 10.04
CA ALA A 272 10.73 -24.67 11.38
C ALA A 272 10.92 -23.15 11.52
N PRO A 273 12.00 -22.51 11.01
CA PRO A 273 12.15 -21.07 11.07
C PRO A 273 11.02 -20.29 10.37
N TRP A 274 10.49 -20.84 9.27
CA TRP A 274 9.40 -20.22 8.51
C TRP A 274 8.07 -20.31 9.26
N LEU A 275 7.80 -21.41 9.96
CA LEU A 275 6.62 -21.54 10.81
C LEU A 275 6.67 -20.58 12.00
N VAL A 276 7.84 -20.44 12.63
CA VAL A 276 8.06 -19.45 13.70
C VAL A 276 7.82 -18.04 13.18
N ARG A 277 8.39 -17.70 12.03
CA ARG A 277 8.20 -16.38 11.40
C ARG A 277 6.74 -16.12 11.03
N LYS A 278 6.03 -17.13 10.51
CA LYS A 278 4.60 -17.03 10.17
C LYS A 278 3.78 -16.66 11.40
N ARG A 279 4.04 -17.34 12.52
CA ARG A 279 3.40 -17.09 13.80
C ARG A 279 3.70 -15.68 14.33
N GLU A 280 4.95 -15.23 14.22
CA GLU A 280 5.34 -13.85 14.59
C GLU A 280 4.58 -12.80 13.79
N LEU A 281 4.47 -12.96 12.46
CA LEU A 281 3.74 -12.01 11.62
C LEU A 281 2.24 -11.95 11.96
N GLN A 282 1.62 -13.09 12.26
CA GLN A 282 0.22 -13.14 12.69
C GLN A 282 0.01 -12.46 14.04
N TRP A 283 0.93 -12.66 14.98
CA TRP A 283 0.91 -11.98 16.28
C TRP A 283 1.02 -10.47 16.11
N ILE A 284 2.04 -9.99 15.39
CA ILE A 284 2.25 -8.56 15.14
C ILE A 284 1.02 -7.94 14.49
N SER A 285 0.46 -8.61 13.47
CA SER A 285 -0.75 -8.15 12.80
C SER A 285 -1.93 -8.06 13.74
N THR A 286 -2.15 -9.06 14.59
CA THR A 286 -3.29 -9.12 15.51
C THR A 286 -3.20 -8.01 16.54
N GLU A 287 -2.09 -7.94 17.27
CA GLU A 287 -1.91 -6.98 18.36
C GLU A 287 -1.86 -5.53 17.86
N ALA A 288 -1.20 -5.28 16.72
CA ALA A 288 -1.16 -3.93 16.16
C ALA A 288 -2.55 -3.49 15.67
N THR A 289 -3.34 -4.42 15.12
CA THR A 289 -4.72 -4.13 14.69
C THR A 289 -5.62 -3.87 15.90
N ASP A 290 -5.51 -4.67 16.96
CA ASP A 290 -6.28 -4.47 18.18
C ASP A 290 -5.98 -3.10 18.80
N ILE A 291 -4.71 -2.64 18.79
CA ILE A 291 -4.34 -1.29 19.25
C ILE A 291 -4.89 -0.19 18.32
N LEU A 292 -4.76 -0.35 17.00
CA LEU A 292 -5.22 0.65 16.03
C LEU A 292 -6.75 0.75 15.97
N GLY A 293 -7.45 -0.33 16.32
CA GLY A 293 -8.91 -0.41 16.37
C GLY A 293 -9.53 -0.18 17.75
N ASP A 294 -8.74 0.09 18.80
CA ASP A 294 -9.27 0.36 20.15
C ASP A 294 -9.87 1.77 20.23
N GLU A 295 -11.18 1.84 20.02
CA GLU A 295 -11.99 3.06 20.08
C GLU A 295 -12.22 3.58 21.51
N THR A 296 -11.88 2.79 22.53
CA THR A 296 -12.21 3.11 23.93
C THR A 296 -11.12 3.89 24.66
N SER A 297 -9.90 3.92 24.11
CA SER A 297 -8.74 4.54 24.75
C SER A 297 -8.69 6.05 24.48
N LYS A 298 -9.14 6.84 25.45
CA LYS A 298 -9.24 8.31 25.39
C LYS A 298 -7.90 9.06 25.20
N ALA A 299 -6.76 8.36 25.28
CA ALA A 299 -5.45 8.89 24.98
C ALA A 299 -4.60 7.83 24.29
N THR A 300 -4.49 7.90 22.96
CA THR A 300 -3.57 7.06 22.21
C THR A 300 -2.12 7.46 22.55
N LYS A 301 -1.28 6.48 22.90
CA LYS A 301 0.15 6.73 23.19
C LYS A 301 0.94 7.16 21.96
N VAL A 302 0.46 6.77 20.78
CA VAL A 302 1.04 7.09 19.48
C VAL A 302 -0.01 7.80 18.64
N SER A 303 0.33 9.00 18.16
CA SER A 303 -0.58 9.75 17.29
C SER A 303 -0.66 9.12 15.89
N PRO A 304 -1.78 9.27 15.17
CA PRO A 304 -1.92 8.85 13.78
C PRO A 304 -0.84 9.43 12.85
N THR A 305 -0.48 10.71 13.04
CA THR A 305 0.59 11.38 12.29
C THR A 305 1.95 10.73 12.55
N GLU A 306 2.23 10.37 13.81
CA GLU A 306 3.47 9.68 14.15
C GLU A 306 3.54 8.28 13.56
N TYR A 307 2.46 7.52 13.63
CA TYR A 307 2.40 6.19 13.02
C TYR A 307 2.54 6.25 11.49
N THR A 308 1.89 7.21 10.83
CA THR A 308 2.00 7.45 9.38
C THR A 308 3.44 7.76 8.96
N ARG A 309 4.15 8.58 9.75
CA ARG A 309 5.56 8.88 9.51
C ARG A 309 6.42 7.62 9.66
N TRP A 310 6.21 6.81 10.69
CA TRP A 310 6.94 5.53 10.84
C TRP A 310 6.72 4.60 9.65
N LEU A 311 5.50 4.56 9.10
CA LEU A 311 5.22 3.77 7.91
C LEU A 311 5.93 4.30 6.68
N ALA A 312 5.88 5.60 6.43
CA ALA A 312 6.55 6.22 5.30
C ALA A 312 8.09 6.02 5.37
N GLU A 313 8.66 6.06 6.56
CA GLU A 313 10.10 5.95 6.78
C GLU A 313 10.61 4.49 6.85
N LEU A 314 9.85 3.60 7.50
CA LEU A 314 10.31 2.26 7.88
C LEU A 314 9.55 1.13 7.16
N GLY A 315 8.35 1.40 6.65
CA GLY A 315 7.39 0.40 6.14
C GLY A 315 6.48 -0.20 7.22
N GLU A 316 5.52 -1.02 6.79
CA GLU A 316 4.43 -1.56 7.61
C GLU A 316 4.87 -2.30 8.88
N LEU A 317 5.64 -3.37 8.72
CA LEU A 317 6.04 -4.26 9.80
C LEU A 317 6.94 -3.57 10.85
N PRO A 318 7.97 -2.79 10.49
CA PRO A 318 8.74 -2.05 11.48
C PRO A 318 7.90 -1.01 12.24
N ALA A 319 6.96 -0.34 11.58
CA ALA A 319 6.05 0.59 12.24
C ALA A 319 5.11 -0.12 13.23
N MET A 320 4.56 -1.27 12.85
CA MET A 320 3.76 -2.12 13.76
C MET A 320 4.57 -2.57 14.97
N ARG A 321 5.81 -3.08 14.78
CA ARG A 321 6.68 -3.46 15.91
C ARG A 321 6.95 -2.28 16.85
N ARG A 322 7.17 -1.09 16.29
CA ARG A 322 7.39 0.13 17.07
C ARG A 322 6.13 0.55 17.83
N LEU A 323 4.96 0.39 17.24
CA LEU A 323 3.66 0.60 17.91
C LEU A 323 3.50 -0.36 19.09
N LEU A 324 3.75 -1.67 18.90
CA LEU A 324 3.69 -2.65 19.99
C LEU A 324 4.62 -2.27 21.15
N ALA A 325 5.87 -1.89 20.83
CA ALA A 325 6.83 -1.46 21.82
C ALA A 325 6.37 -0.22 22.61
N ALA A 326 5.75 0.76 21.94
CA ALA A 326 5.20 1.96 22.61
C ALA A 326 4.06 1.61 23.58
N TYR A 327 3.32 0.54 23.31
CA TYR A 327 2.24 0.04 24.17
C TYR A 327 2.70 -1.00 25.20
N GLY A 328 3.97 -1.42 25.19
CA GLY A 328 4.50 -2.45 26.07
C GLY A 328 4.08 -3.87 25.68
N VAL A 329 3.60 -4.05 24.45
CA VAL A 329 3.23 -5.37 23.90
C VAL A 329 4.49 -6.03 23.32
N PRO A 330 4.82 -7.28 23.69
CA PRO A 330 5.94 -8.00 23.11
C PRO A 330 5.83 -8.13 21.59
N VAL A 331 6.94 -8.03 20.86
CA VAL A 331 6.95 -8.22 19.39
C VAL A 331 6.91 -9.69 18.98
N ALA A 332 7.24 -10.60 19.89
CA ALA A 332 7.17 -12.03 19.69
C ALA A 332 5.94 -12.61 20.41
N PRO A 333 5.26 -13.60 19.81
CA PRO A 333 4.13 -14.25 20.46
C PRO A 333 4.57 -15.03 21.71
N PRO A 334 3.78 -14.99 22.81
CA PRO A 334 3.94 -15.91 23.94
C PRO A 334 3.97 -17.38 23.49
N VAL A 335 4.62 -18.28 24.22
CA VAL A 335 4.79 -19.70 23.79
C VAL A 335 3.45 -20.43 23.61
N ASP A 336 2.46 -20.10 24.40
CA ASP A 336 1.11 -20.66 24.41
C ASP A 336 0.13 -19.96 23.47
N TRP A 337 0.50 -18.80 22.89
CA TRP A 337 -0.36 -18.07 21.98
C TRP A 337 -0.64 -18.86 20.69
N GLN A 338 -1.92 -18.94 20.31
CA GLN A 338 -2.33 -19.51 19.03
C GLN A 338 -3.03 -18.44 18.18
N PRO A 339 -2.80 -18.42 16.86
CA PRO A 339 -3.53 -17.55 15.97
C PRO A 339 -5.03 -17.81 16.11
N ARG A 340 -5.83 -16.76 16.31
CA ARG A 340 -7.29 -16.90 16.28
C ARG A 340 -7.68 -17.42 14.89
N LEU A 341 -8.33 -18.58 14.83
CA LEU A 341 -8.91 -19.08 13.60
C LEU A 341 -10.01 -18.10 13.20
N VAL A 342 -9.83 -17.42 12.07
CA VAL A 342 -10.94 -16.68 11.44
C VAL A 342 -11.84 -17.75 10.85
N THR A 343 -12.94 -18.06 11.54
CA THR A 343 -14.01 -18.89 10.98
C THR A 343 -14.50 -18.22 9.69
N PRO A 344 -14.59 -18.96 8.57
CA PRO A 344 -14.95 -18.39 7.27
C PRO A 344 -16.36 -17.77 7.23
#